data_AF-A0A4P7NYA5-F1
#
_entry.id   AF-A0A4P7NYA5-F1
#
_cell.length_a   1.000
_cell.length_b   1.000
_cell.length_c   1.000
_cell.angle_alpha   90.00
_cell.angle_beta   90.00
_cell.angle_gamma   90.00
#
_symmetry.space_group_name_H-M   'P 1'
#
loop_
_entity.id
_entity.type
_entity.pdbx_description
1 polymer ?
#
loop_
_entity_poly.entity_id
_entity_poly.type
_entity_poly.pdbx_seq_one_letter_code
_entity_poly.pdbx_strand_id
1 'polypeptide(L)' 'MTNKVEDQQGFYFSGQLQSEAQLEENLMQQLANQGYSHVVIKDEASLLANLKTQLEKHNKTTFTDNEFAKIVNHLNKANV' A
#
# COMPACT_ATOMS: atom_id res chain seq x y z
N MET A 1 5.94 -33.04 -10.74
CA MET A 1 7.12 -33.11 -11.63
C MET A 1 7.38 -31.70 -12.11
N THR A 2 8.40 -31.03 -11.59
CA THR A 2 8.75 -29.65 -11.98
C THR A 2 9.68 -29.69 -13.19
N ASN A 3 9.18 -29.25 -14.33
CA ASN A 3 9.98 -29.19 -15.56
C ASN A 3 10.89 -27.96 -15.52
N LYS A 4 12.15 -28.12 -15.91
CA LYS A 4 13.07 -27.00 -16.12
C LYS A 4 12.66 -26.27 -17.39
N VAL A 5 12.45 -24.97 -17.30
CA VAL A 5 12.19 -24.09 -18.45
C VAL A 5 13.45 -23.25 -18.63
N GLU A 6 13.97 -23.22 -19.85
CA GLU A 6 15.16 -22.46 -20.23
C GLU A 6 14.72 -21.16 -20.89
N ASP A 7 15.21 -20.02 -20.40
CA ASP A 7 15.12 -18.73 -21.08
C ASP A 7 16.48 -18.03 -21.10
N GLN A 8 16.55 -16.85 -21.73
CA GLN A 8 17.79 -16.10 -21.94
C GLN A 8 18.46 -15.60 -20.64
N GLN A 9 17.85 -15.80 -19.47
CA GLN A 9 18.37 -15.45 -18.15
C GLN A 9 18.72 -16.66 -17.27
N GLY A 10 18.46 -17.90 -17.72
CA GLY A 10 18.91 -19.14 -17.07
C GLY A 10 17.86 -20.25 -16.99
N PHE A 11 18.14 -21.27 -16.19
CA PHE A 11 17.23 -22.40 -15.96
C PHE A 11 16.35 -22.15 -14.72
N TYR A 12 15.05 -21.99 -14.92
CA TYR A 12 14.07 -21.86 -13.83
C TYR A 12 13.22 -23.12 -13.72
N PHE A 13 12.89 -23.53 -12.49
CA PHE A 13 11.91 -24.59 -12.28
C PHE A 13 10.50 -24.03 -12.54
N SER A 14 9.74 -24.65 -13.45
CA SER A 14 8.34 -24.25 -13.76
C SER A 14 7.38 -24.23 -12.56
N GLY A 15 7.73 -24.87 -11.44
CA GLY A 15 6.98 -24.76 -10.18
C GLY A 15 7.33 -23.52 -9.35
N GLN A 16 8.24 -22.68 -9.83
CA GLN A 16 8.83 -21.53 -9.15
C GLN A 16 8.59 -20.21 -9.90
N LEU A 17 8.06 -20.27 -11.13
CA LEU A 17 7.66 -19.10 -11.90
C LEU A 17 6.22 -18.74 -11.54
N GLN A 18 6.05 -17.56 -10.95
CA GLN A 18 4.76 -17.00 -10.56
C GLN A 18 4.47 -15.80 -11.47
N SER A 19 3.21 -15.59 -11.85
CA SER A 19 2.82 -14.34 -12.51
C SER A 19 2.92 -13.17 -11.53
N GLU A 20 3.03 -11.94 -12.05
CA GLU A 20 2.99 -10.72 -11.22
C GLU A 20 1.72 -10.69 -10.34
N ALA A 21 0.57 -11.08 -10.89
CA ALA A 21 -0.67 -11.18 -10.13
C ALA A 21 -0.60 -12.21 -8.98
N GLN A 22 0.07 -13.35 -9.19
CA GLN A 22 0.28 -14.34 -8.13
C GLN A 22 1.26 -13.84 -7.06
N LEU A 23 2.31 -13.11 -7.46
CA LEU A 23 3.27 -12.50 -6.54
C LEU A 23 2.60 -11.41 -5.70
N GLU A 24 1.77 -10.57 -6.32
CA GLU A 24 0.99 -9.51 -5.66
C GLU A 24 0.02 -10.08 -4.61
N GLU A 25 -0.77 -11.09 -4.97
CA GLU A 25 -1.70 -11.74 -4.04
C GLU A 25 -0.97 -12.34 -2.83
N ASN A 26 0.15 -13.03 -3.06
CA ASN A 26 0.95 -13.59 -1.98
C ASN A 26 1.53 -12.49 -1.07
N LEU A 27 2.00 -11.38 -1.63
CA LEU A 27 2.51 -10.25 -0.86
C LEU A 27 1.40 -9.60 -0.02
N MET A 28 0.21 -9.40 -0.59
CA MET A 28 -0.93 -8.86 0.15
C MET A 28 -1.29 -9.74 1.35
N GLN A 29 -1.31 -11.07 1.18
CA GLN A 29 -1.57 -12.01 2.27
C GLN A 29 -0.48 -11.97 3.35
N GLN A 30 0.79 -11.87 2.96
CA GLN A 30 1.90 -11.74 3.91
C GLN A 30 1.80 -10.45 4.74
N LEU A 31 1.45 -9.33 4.11
CA LEU A 31 1.24 -8.05 4.80
C LEU A 31 0.04 -8.12 5.74
N ALA A 32 -1.07 -8.71 5.31
CA ALA A 32 -2.24 -8.92 6.17
C ALA A 32 -1.88 -9.73 7.43
N ASN A 33 -1.08 -10.79 7.29
CA ASN A 33 -0.60 -11.60 8.42
C ASN A 33 0.32 -10.83 9.37
N GLN A 34 1.02 -9.80 8.87
CA GLN A 34 1.84 -8.89 9.68
C GLN A 34 1.01 -7.76 10.34
N GLY A 35 -0.31 -7.74 10.13
CA GLY A 35 -1.22 -6.76 10.72
C GLY A 35 -1.46 -5.51 9.87
N TYR A 36 -0.97 -5.49 8.62
CA TYR A 36 -1.28 -4.40 7.70
C TYR A 36 -2.71 -4.51 7.19
N SER A 37 -3.44 -3.39 7.21
CA SER A 37 -4.79 -3.32 6.66
C SER A 37 -4.75 -3.01 5.17
N HIS A 38 -5.43 -3.82 4.37
CA HIS A 38 -5.63 -3.54 2.96
C HIS A 38 -6.63 -2.38 2.79
N VAL A 39 -6.22 -1.34 2.06
CA VAL A 39 -7.06 -0.18 1.74
C VAL A 39 -6.96 0.13 0.25
N VAL A 40 -8.09 0.51 -0.36
CA VAL A 40 -8.13 0.86 -1.79
C VAL A 40 -8.10 2.38 -1.92
N ILE A 41 -7.02 2.92 -2.47
CA ILE A 41 -6.82 4.35 -2.70
C ILE A 41 -6.64 4.56 -4.20
N LYS A 42 -7.60 5.20 -4.85
CA LYS A 42 -7.64 5.37 -6.32
C LYS A 42 -7.15 6.73 -6.79
N ASP A 43 -7.17 7.72 -5.90
CA ASP A 43 -6.85 9.11 -6.19
C ASP A 43 -6.30 9.82 -4.95
N GLU A 44 -5.81 11.03 -5.16
CA GLU A 44 -5.25 11.87 -4.11
C GLU A 44 -6.30 12.26 -3.04
N ALA A 45 -7.55 12.49 -3.46
CA ALA A 45 -8.62 12.83 -2.52
C ALA A 45 -8.87 11.68 -1.51
N SER A 46 -8.85 10.44 -1.99
CA SER A 46 -8.96 9.22 -1.19
C SER A 46 -7.75 9.06 -0.26
N LEU A 47 -6.55 9.43 -0.72
CA LEU A 47 -5.33 9.41 0.09
C LEU A 47 -5.43 10.41 1.27
N LEU A 48 -5.85 11.64 0.99
CA LEU A 48 -6.02 12.68 2.01
C LEU A 48 -7.14 12.33 3.01
N ALA A 49 -8.24 11.74 2.55
CA ALA A 49 -9.32 11.27 3.42
C ALA A 49 -8.86 10.14 4.35
N ASN A 50 -8.06 9.20 3.83
CA ASN A 50 -7.44 8.15 4.64
C ASN A 50 -6.47 8.76 5.67
N LEU A 51 -5.61 9.70 5.27
CA LEU A 51 -4.73 10.41 6.20
C LEU A 51 -5.50 11.09 7.33
N LYS A 52 -6.58 11.83 7.02
CA LYS A 52 -7.45 12.46 8.03
C LYS A 52 -7.96 11.41 9.03
N THR A 53 -8.56 10.34 8.53
CA THR A 53 -9.11 9.25 9.33
C THR A 53 -8.06 8.63 10.25
N GLN A 54 -6.84 8.42 9.75
CA GLN A 54 -5.76 7.81 10.53
C GLN A 54 -5.22 8.77 11.61
N LEU A 55 -5.13 10.07 11.33
CA LEU A 55 -4.75 11.07 12.34
C LEU A 55 -5.81 11.20 13.44
N GLU A 56 -7.08 11.17 13.08
CA GLU A 56 -8.20 11.21 14.03
C GLU A 56 -8.17 10.01 14.98
N LYS A 57 -7.99 8.79 14.43
CA LYS A 57 -7.83 7.56 15.22
C LYS A 57 -6.62 7.62 16.15
N HIS A 58 -5.47 8.06 15.64
CA HIS A 58 -4.23 8.13 16.42
C HIS A 58 -4.35 9.14 17.57
N ASN A 59 -4.88 10.32 17.29
CA ASN A 59 -4.98 11.42 18.24
C ASN A 59 -6.26 11.40 19.08
N LYS A 60 -7.17 10.44 18.83
CA LYS A 60 -8.47 10.31 19.50
C LYS A 60 -9.28 11.62 19.45
N THR A 61 -9.27 12.27 18.29
CA THR A 61 -9.94 13.55 18.04
C THR A 61 -10.59 13.53 16.66
N THR A 62 -11.39 14.55 16.35
CA THR A 62 -12.00 14.75 15.03
C THR A 62 -11.61 16.11 14.49
N PHE A 63 -11.34 16.21 13.20
CA PHE A 63 -11.04 17.47 12.54
C PHE A 63 -12.20 17.90 11.65
N THR A 64 -12.56 19.18 11.71
CA THR A 64 -13.33 19.80 10.65
C THR A 64 -12.49 19.90 9.37
N ASP A 65 -13.14 20.08 8.23
CA ASP A 65 -12.44 20.17 6.94
C ASP A 65 -11.49 21.38 6.90
N ASN A 66 -11.87 22.49 7.54
CA ASN A 66 -11.03 23.67 7.64
C ASN A 66 -9.78 23.45 8.52
N GLU A 67 -9.91 22.68 9.60
CA GLU A 67 -8.78 22.31 10.46
C GLU A 67 -7.83 21.36 9.74
N PHE A 68 -8.38 20.34 9.07
CA PHE A 68 -7.57 19.40 8.31
C PHE A 68 -6.85 20.08 7.13
N ALA A 69 -7.50 21.03 6.45
CA ALA A 69 -6.86 21.82 5.39
C ALA A 69 -5.64 22.61 5.90
N LYS A 70 -5.69 23.13 7.14
CA LYS A 70 -4.50 23.77 7.76
C LYS A 70 -3.39 22.76 7.98
N ILE A 71 -3.69 21.55 8.47
CA ILE A 71 -2.70 20.48 8.67
C ILE A 71 -2.01 20.14 7.34
N VAL A 72 -2.78 19.91 6.27
CA VAL A 72 -2.24 19.62 4.94
C VAL A 72 -1.35 20.76 4.44
N ASN A 73 -1.79 22.02 4.60
CA ASN A 73 -0.97 23.18 4.24
C ASN A 73 0.35 23.25 5.02
N HIS A 74 0.37 22.85 6.30
CA HIS A 74 1.59 22.80 7.09
C HIS A 74 2.54 21.70 6.62
N LEU A 75 2.03 20.51 6.31
CA LEU A 75 2.84 19.41 5.79
C LEU A 75 3.47 19.76 4.43
N ASN A 76 2.70 20.40 3.55
CA ASN A 76 3.19 20.83 2.23
C ASN A 76 4.26 21.92 2.31
N LYS A 77 4.22 22.76 3.35
CA LYS A 77 5.21 23.85 3.57
C LYS A 77 6.47 23.39 4.29
N ALA A 78 6.40 22.31 5.07
CA ALA A 78 7.53 21.79 5.85
C ALA A 78 8.59 21.07 4.98
N ASN A 79 8.38 20.99 3.67
CA ASN A 79 9.33 20.48 2.70
C ASN A 79 10.22 21.62 2.17
N VAL A 80 11.16 22.09 3.02
CA VAL A 80 12.29 22.98 2.66
C VAL A 80 13.59 22.40 3.17
#